data_AF-A0AAU9U3R7-F1
#
_entry.id   AF-A0AAU9U3R7-F1
#
_cell.length_a   1.000
_cell.length_b   1.000
_cell.length_c   1.000
_cell.angle_alpha   90.00
_cell.angle_beta   90.00
_cell.angle_gamma   90.00
#
_symmetry.space_group_name_H-M   'P 1'
#
loop_
_entity.id
_entity.type
_entity.pdbx_description
1 polymer ?
#
loop_
_entity_poly.entity_id
_entity_poly.type
_entity_poly.pdbx_seq_one_letter_code
_entity_poly.pdbx_strand_id
1 'polypeptide(L)'
;MKSIEHYINKTGGIKKAYKDLTNSIDWVVKMKNNSGKCKHHRTDILEIATAYYKKLYECNTSQDEVDLGETSNIPTILQAEVEKATDTQKSDKAPGPDVTDDIRQVAGVMWNRVAQEKREWKRLEEAFADWQTDLQNIKKKHILE
;
A
#
# COMPACT_ATOMS: atom_id res chain seq x y z
N MET A 1 -5.48 -16.51 25.26
CA MET A 1 -5.59 -15.08 25.65
C MET A 1 -6.98 -14.87 26.25
N LYS A 2 -7.11 -14.19 27.39
CA LYS A 2 -8.42 -13.92 28.01
C LYS A 2 -8.94 -12.56 27.54
N SER A 3 -10.26 -12.37 27.50
CA SER A 3 -10.85 -11.08 27.10
C SER A 3 -10.50 -9.97 28.10
N ILE A 4 -10.47 -8.72 27.64
CA ILE A 4 -10.22 -7.55 28.50
C ILE A 4 -11.28 -7.47 29.61
N GLU A 5 -12.53 -7.81 29.29
CA GLU A 5 -13.65 -7.91 30.25
C GLU A 5 -13.36 -8.85 31.42
N HIS A 6 -12.68 -9.98 31.17
CA HIS A 6 -12.26 -10.89 32.24
C HIS A 6 -11.34 -10.21 33.25
N TYR A 7 -10.41 -9.38 32.79
CA TYR A 7 -9.48 -8.67 33.67
C TYR A 7 -10.15 -7.52 34.42
N ILE A 8 -11.09 -6.83 33.77
CA ILE A 8 -11.90 -5.79 34.40
C ILE A 8 -12.74 -6.40 35.54
N ASN A 9 -13.48 -7.47 35.26
CA ASN A 9 -14.40 -8.08 36.23
C ASN A 9 -13.68 -8.85 37.36
N LYS A 10 -12.53 -9.49 37.07
CA LYS A 10 -11.85 -10.37 38.03
C LYS A 10 -10.72 -9.70 38.81
N THR A 11 -10.00 -8.77 38.18
CA THR A 11 -8.81 -8.15 38.79
C THR A 11 -8.92 -6.63 38.91
N GLY A 12 -9.96 -6.00 38.31
CA GLY A 12 -10.16 -4.55 38.32
C GLY A 12 -9.08 -3.76 37.58
N GLY A 13 -8.15 -4.44 36.90
CA GLY A 13 -6.90 -3.86 36.46
C GLY A 13 -6.71 -3.92 34.95
N ILE A 14 -7.13 -2.87 34.24
CA ILE A 14 -6.86 -2.69 32.81
C ILE A 14 -5.36 -2.81 32.49
N LYS A 15 -4.49 -2.28 33.37
CA LYS A 15 -3.03 -2.37 33.23
C LYS A 15 -2.53 -3.82 33.18
N LYS A 16 -3.21 -4.76 33.85
CA LYS A 16 -2.83 -6.18 33.84
C LYS A 16 -3.22 -6.85 32.53
N ALA A 17 -4.38 -6.50 31.98
CA ALA A 17 -4.80 -6.95 30.66
C ALA A 17 -3.82 -6.50 29.57
N TYR A 18 -3.43 -5.22 29.60
CA TYR A 18 -2.42 -4.68 28.67
C TYR A 18 -1.08 -5.38 28.80
N LYS A 19 -0.59 -5.63 30.03
CA LYS A 19 0.67 -6.33 30.25
C LYS A 19 0.65 -7.75 29.69
N ASP A 20 -0.43 -8.50 29.93
CA ASP A 20 -0.57 -9.86 29.39
C ASP A 20 -0.70 -9.86 27.86
N LEU A 21 -1.37 -8.85 27.27
CA LEU A 21 -1.44 -8.66 25.83
C LEU A 21 -0.05 -8.37 25.25
N THR A 22 0.72 -7.46 25.84
CA THR A 22 2.09 -7.13 25.41
C THR A 22 3.02 -8.35 25.47
N ASN A 23 2.96 -9.13 26.56
CA ASN A 23 3.77 -10.36 26.67
C ASN A 23 3.33 -11.43 25.66
N SER A 24 2.05 -11.46 25.30
CA SER A 24 1.60 -12.34 24.23
C SER A 24 2.10 -11.87 22.87
N ILE A 25 2.31 -10.58 22.63
CA ILE A 25 2.81 -10.06 21.34
C ILE A 25 4.26 -10.53 21.04
N ASP A 26 4.99 -11.08 22.02
CA ASP A 26 6.34 -11.65 21.81
C ASP A 26 6.39 -12.81 20.79
N TRP A 27 5.28 -13.49 20.48
CA TRP A 27 5.24 -14.50 19.40
C TRP A 27 5.25 -13.89 18.00
N VAL A 28 4.98 -12.58 17.86
CA VAL A 28 5.09 -11.90 16.57
C VAL A 28 6.54 -11.96 16.14
N VAL A 29 6.77 -12.55 14.96
CA VAL A 29 8.09 -12.83 14.40
C VAL A 29 8.94 -11.56 14.43
N LYS A 30 9.98 -11.57 15.28
CA LYS A 30 10.90 -10.44 15.45
C LYS A 30 11.74 -10.32 14.19
N MET A 31 11.37 -9.38 13.35
CA MET A 31 12.04 -9.10 12.10
C MET A 31 13.45 -8.59 12.36
N LYS A 32 14.44 -9.29 11.81
CA LYS A 32 15.86 -8.96 11.96
C LYS A 32 16.34 -8.20 10.74
N ASN A 33 17.20 -7.21 10.95
CA ASN A 33 17.91 -6.54 9.88
C ASN A 33 19.08 -7.41 9.36
N ASN A 34 19.75 -6.93 8.31
CA ASN A 34 20.93 -7.59 7.74
C ASN A 34 22.11 -7.75 8.73
N SER A 35 22.09 -7.03 9.85
CA SER A 35 23.07 -7.13 10.95
C SER A 35 22.62 -8.07 12.08
N GLY A 36 21.47 -8.74 11.95
CA GLY A 36 20.91 -9.65 12.94
C GLY A 36 20.18 -9.00 14.13
N LYS A 37 20.06 -7.67 14.17
CA LYS A 37 19.37 -6.93 15.24
C LYS A 37 17.86 -6.91 14.99
N CYS A 38 17.08 -7.20 16.05
CA CYS A 38 15.62 -7.09 16.02
C CYS A 38 15.18 -5.64 16.19
N LYS A 39 14.24 -5.20 15.37
CA LYS A 39 13.57 -3.91 15.52
C LYS A 39 12.12 -4.10 15.94
N HIS A 40 11.62 -3.22 16.80
CA HIS A 40 10.28 -3.31 17.38
C HIS A 40 9.35 -2.18 16.89
N HIS A 41 9.89 -1.04 16.47
CA HIS A 41 9.09 0.05 15.93
C HIS A 41 8.56 -0.32 14.55
N ARG A 42 7.28 -0.04 14.30
CA ARG A 42 6.61 -0.33 13.02
C ARG A 42 7.35 0.27 11.83
N THR A 43 7.84 1.51 11.96
CA THR A 43 8.60 2.20 10.91
C THR A 43 9.87 1.44 10.55
N ASP A 44 10.68 1.07 11.54
CA ASP A 44 11.89 0.28 11.35
C ASP A 44 11.60 -1.08 10.67
N ILE A 45 10.50 -1.74 11.04
CA ILE A 45 10.09 -3.02 10.44
C ILE A 45 9.75 -2.83 8.96
N LEU A 46 8.98 -1.77 8.63
CA LEU A 46 8.63 -1.44 7.25
C LEU A 46 9.87 -1.10 6.41
N GLU A 47 10.83 -0.37 6.98
CA GLU A 47 12.08 -0.01 6.32
C GLU A 47 12.91 -1.26 5.98
N ILE A 48 13.06 -2.19 6.94
CA ILE A 48 13.77 -3.46 6.71
C ILE A 48 13.05 -4.29 5.65
N ALA A 49 11.71 -4.36 5.69
CA ALA A 49 10.92 -5.11 4.71
C ALA A 49 11.09 -4.53 3.32
N THR A 50 11.00 -3.21 3.21
CA THR A 50 11.16 -2.49 1.95
C THR A 50 12.55 -2.74 1.39
N ALA A 51 13.61 -2.57 2.19
CA ALA A 51 14.97 -2.84 1.74
C ALA A 51 15.19 -4.30 1.29
N TYR A 52 14.59 -5.28 1.99
CA TYR A 52 14.66 -6.68 1.62
C TYR A 52 14.00 -6.96 0.27
N TYR A 53 12.75 -6.52 0.08
CA TYR A 53 12.05 -6.72 -1.18
C TYR A 53 12.66 -5.90 -2.31
N LYS A 54 13.13 -4.69 -2.03
CA LYS A 54 13.88 -3.89 -2.98
C LYS A 54 15.10 -4.68 -3.46
N LYS A 55 15.89 -5.27 -2.56
CA LYS A 55 17.03 -6.13 -2.94
C LYS A 55 16.63 -7.39 -3.73
N LEU A 56 15.49 -8.02 -3.40
CA LEU A 56 15.01 -9.21 -4.13
C LEU A 56 14.60 -8.90 -5.57
N TYR A 57 13.99 -7.73 -5.77
CA TYR A 57 13.44 -7.31 -7.06
C TYR A 57 14.30 -6.24 -7.75
N GLU A 58 15.39 -5.81 -7.13
CA GLU A 58 16.47 -5.05 -7.75
C GLU A 58 17.24 -6.04 -8.63
N CYS A 59 16.80 -6.14 -9.88
CA CYS A 59 17.46 -6.92 -10.90
C CYS A 59 18.88 -6.37 -11.12
N ASN A 60 19.89 -7.17 -10.78
CA ASN A 60 21.22 -7.13 -11.38
C ASN A 60 21.28 -8.07 -12.60
N THR A 61 20.20 -8.12 -13.39
CA THR A 61 20.29 -8.75 -14.70
C THR A 61 21.13 -7.79 -15.52
N SER A 62 22.46 -8.00 -15.51
CA SER A 62 23.25 -7.82 -16.71
C SER A 62 22.35 -8.24 -17.85
N GLN A 63 22.13 -7.38 -18.83
CA GLN A 63 21.57 -7.80 -20.08
C GLN A 63 22.54 -8.85 -20.64
N ASP A 64 22.45 -10.08 -20.19
CA ASP A 64 22.61 -11.21 -21.07
C ASP A 64 21.40 -11.05 -21.99
N GLU A 65 21.61 -10.24 -23.03
CA GLU A 65 20.89 -10.40 -24.27
C GLU A 65 20.98 -11.89 -24.55
N VAL A 66 19.91 -12.61 -24.23
CA VAL A 66 19.64 -13.85 -24.91
C VAL A 66 19.55 -13.39 -26.36
N ASP A 67 20.58 -13.70 -27.14
CA ASP A 67 20.48 -13.77 -28.58
C ASP A 67 19.37 -14.79 -28.86
N LEU A 68 18.13 -14.31 -28.81
CA LEU A 68 16.97 -14.94 -29.41
C LEU A 68 17.14 -14.76 -30.90
N GLY A 69 18.18 -15.42 -31.43
CA GLY A 69 18.27 -15.78 -32.82
C GLY A 69 16.96 -16.48 -33.16
N GLU A 70 16.34 -15.97 -34.21
CA GLU A 70 14.98 -16.23 -34.68
C GLU A 70 13.93 -15.28 -34.10
N THR A 71 13.80 -14.16 -34.83
CA THR A 71 12.53 -13.48 -35.11
C THR A 71 11.54 -14.50 -35.73
N SER A 72 11.14 -15.49 -34.94
CA SER A 72 9.91 -16.22 -35.21
C SER A 72 8.82 -15.15 -35.29
N ASN A 73 8.11 -15.15 -36.41
CA ASN A 73 7.08 -14.17 -36.75
C ASN A 73 5.95 -14.26 -35.72
N ILE A 74 6.14 -13.67 -34.55
CA ILE A 74 5.06 -13.32 -33.65
C ILE A 74 4.27 -12.27 -34.42
N PRO A 75 2.98 -12.49 -34.72
CA PRO A 75 2.17 -11.46 -35.33
C PRO A 75 2.26 -10.23 -34.42
N THR A 76 2.84 -9.16 -34.94
CA THR A 76 2.74 -7.85 -34.29
C THR A 76 1.24 -7.61 -34.13
N ILE A 77 0.77 -7.52 -32.88
CA ILE A 77 -0.64 -7.27 -32.57
C ILE A 77 -1.03 -6.04 -33.37
N LEU A 78 -1.84 -6.23 -34.41
CA LEU A 78 -2.25 -5.16 -35.30
C LEU A 78 -3.06 -4.18 -34.45
N GLN A 79 -2.68 -2.90 -34.46
CA GLN A 79 -3.41 -1.87 -33.71
C GLN A 79 -4.91 -1.90 -34.05
N ALA A 80 -5.25 -2.22 -35.29
CA ALA A 80 -6.63 -2.40 -35.75
C ALA A 80 -7.39 -3.54 -35.03
N GLU A 81 -6.72 -4.61 -34.61
CA GLU A 81 -7.34 -5.68 -33.83
C GLU A 81 -7.63 -5.24 -32.40
N VAL A 82 -6.70 -4.46 -31.81
CA VAL A 82 -6.88 -3.89 -30.47
C VAL A 82 -8.02 -2.88 -30.47
N GLU A 83 -8.04 -1.96 -31.43
CA GLU A 83 -9.11 -0.97 -31.61
C GLU A 83 -10.46 -1.65 -31.82
N LYS A 84 -10.51 -2.68 -32.67
CA LYS A 84 -11.73 -3.46 -32.88
C LYS A 84 -12.17 -4.19 -31.61
N ALA A 85 -11.25 -4.74 -30.82
CA ALA A 85 -11.56 -5.42 -29.57
C ALA A 85 -12.07 -4.44 -28.50
N THR A 86 -11.53 -3.23 -28.43
CA THR A 86 -12.00 -2.18 -27.52
C THR A 86 -13.38 -1.66 -27.94
N ASP A 87 -13.61 -1.47 -29.24
CA ASP A 87 -14.87 -0.93 -29.76
C ASP A 87 -16.01 -1.96 -29.72
N THR A 88 -15.69 -3.24 -29.90
CA THR A 88 -16.68 -4.33 -29.81
C THR A 88 -16.95 -4.79 -28.37
N GLN A 89 -16.13 -4.35 -27.41
CA GLN A 89 -16.40 -4.60 -26.01
C GLN A 89 -17.59 -3.75 -25.54
N LYS A 90 -18.62 -4.39 -24.99
CA LYS A 90 -19.79 -3.70 -24.41
C LYS A 90 -19.33 -2.70 -23.32
N SER A 91 -19.75 -1.44 -23.44
CA SER A 91 -19.51 -0.36 -22.46
C SER A 91 -20.03 -0.68 -21.05
N ASP A 92 -21.02 -1.57 -20.97
CA ASP A 92 -21.70 -1.93 -19.74
C ASP A 92 -21.06 -3.15 -19.04
N LYS A 93 -19.83 -3.53 -19.45
CA LYS A 93 -18.95 -4.30 -18.58
C LYS A 93 -18.39 -3.37 -17.50
N ALA A 94 -19.27 -2.95 -16.59
CA ALA A 94 -18.85 -2.51 -15.27
C ALA A 94 -17.98 -3.63 -14.64
N PRO A 95 -16.95 -3.31 -13.83
CA PRO A 95 -16.34 -4.32 -12.98
C PRO A 95 -17.48 -5.01 -12.25
N GLY A 96 -17.59 -6.33 -12.43
CA GLY A 96 -18.76 -7.08 -11.98
C GLY A 96 -19.05 -6.84 -10.50
N PRO A 97 -20.30 -7.08 -10.07
CA PRO A 97 -20.75 -6.84 -8.70
C PRO A 97 -19.85 -7.47 -7.63
N ASP A 98 -19.08 -8.51 -7.95
CA ASP A 98 -18.07 -9.11 -7.05
C ASP A 98 -17.06 -8.10 -6.51
N VAL A 99 -16.51 -7.19 -7.33
CA VAL A 99 -15.50 -6.23 -6.84
C VAL A 99 -16.14 -5.19 -5.93
N THR A 100 -17.37 -4.77 -6.23
CA THR A 100 -18.09 -3.80 -5.41
C THR A 100 -18.61 -4.42 -4.11
N ASP A 101 -19.01 -5.69 -4.12
CA ASP A 101 -19.52 -6.40 -2.94
C ASP A 101 -18.35 -6.83 -2.04
N ASP A 102 -17.20 -7.21 -2.59
CA ASP A 102 -15.97 -7.44 -1.82
C ASP A 102 -15.47 -6.18 -1.14
N ILE A 103 -15.45 -5.03 -1.83
CA ILE A 103 -15.11 -3.74 -1.23
C ILE A 103 -16.14 -3.34 -0.16
N ARG A 104 -17.42 -3.62 -0.38
CA ARG A 104 -18.50 -3.33 0.58
C ARG A 104 -18.47 -4.29 1.78
N GLN A 105 -18.05 -5.53 1.60
CA GLN A 105 -17.93 -6.55 2.64
C GLN A 105 -16.65 -6.35 3.47
N VAL A 106 -15.54 -5.98 2.82
CA VAL A 106 -14.25 -5.68 3.45
C VAL A 106 -14.26 -4.29 4.12
N ALA A 107 -14.95 -3.31 3.53
CA ALA A 107 -14.80 -1.92 3.92
C ALA A 107 -16.11 -1.21 4.33
N GLY A 108 -17.27 -1.86 4.27
CA GLY A 108 -18.60 -1.21 4.34
C GLY A 108 -18.90 -0.30 5.55
N VAL A 109 -18.36 -0.59 6.74
CA VAL A 109 -18.54 0.27 7.92
C VAL A 109 -17.47 1.38 7.97
N MET A 110 -16.26 1.09 7.49
CA MET A 110 -15.14 2.04 7.46
C MET A 110 -15.31 3.08 6.34
N TRP A 111 -15.80 2.67 5.17
CA TRP A 111 -15.99 3.54 4.01
C TRP A 111 -17.07 4.60 4.22
N ASN A 112 -18.17 4.28 4.91
CA ASN A 112 -19.17 5.29 5.24
C ASN A 112 -18.60 6.41 6.12
N ARG A 113 -17.69 6.08 7.02
CA ARG A 113 -17.00 7.05 7.90
C ARG A 113 -15.95 7.87 7.13
N VAL A 114 -15.14 7.21 6.29
CA VAL A 114 -14.15 7.88 5.42
C VAL A 114 -14.82 8.77 4.37
N ALA A 115 -15.98 8.37 3.83
CA ALA A 115 -16.75 9.17 2.89
C ALA A 115 -17.44 10.38 3.55
N GLN A 116 -17.79 10.32 4.84
CA GLN A 116 -18.25 11.50 5.59
C GLN A 116 -17.13 12.52 5.78
N GLU A 117 -15.89 12.06 5.89
CA GLU A 117 -14.70 12.90 5.96
C GLU A 117 -14.29 13.47 4.58
N LYS A 118 -15.00 13.18 3.48
CA LYS A 118 -14.68 13.65 2.10
C LYS A 118 -14.42 15.16 2.01
N ARG A 119 -15.03 15.98 2.87
CA ARG A 119 -14.71 17.42 2.97
C ARG A 119 -13.30 17.68 3.50
N GLU A 120 -12.85 16.94 4.50
CA GLU A 120 -11.47 17.00 5.01
C GLU A 120 -10.46 16.47 3.97
N TRP A 121 -10.82 15.41 3.22
CA TRP A 121 -9.97 14.92 2.13
C TRP A 121 -9.79 15.95 1.02
N LYS A 122 -10.88 16.60 0.61
CA LYS A 122 -10.83 17.67 -0.39
C LYS A 122 -10.02 18.87 0.12
N ARG A 123 -10.17 19.22 1.40
CA ARG A 123 -9.37 20.26 2.04
C ARG A 123 -7.88 19.91 2.10
N LEU A 124 -7.54 18.66 2.39
CA LEU A 124 -6.15 18.17 2.41
C LEU A 124 -5.53 18.13 1.00
N GLU A 125 -6.33 17.79 -0.01
CA GLU A 125 -5.92 17.83 -1.42
C GLU A 125 -5.66 19.26 -1.89
N GLU A 126 -6.56 20.20 -1.58
CA GLU A 126 -6.39 21.63 -1.84
C GLU A 126 -5.15 22.19 -1.09
N ALA A 127 -5.00 21.87 0.20
CA ALA A 127 -3.84 22.29 0.99
C ALA A 127 -2.51 21.71 0.47
N PHE A 128 -2.53 20.50 -0.09
CA PHE A 128 -1.35 19.89 -0.70
C PHE A 128 -0.98 20.56 -2.03
N ALA A 129 -1.98 20.88 -2.86
CA ALA A 129 -1.78 21.64 -4.10
C ALA A 129 -1.24 23.05 -3.84
N ASP A 130 -1.76 23.73 -2.81
CA ASP A 130 -1.25 25.03 -2.36
C ASP A 130 0.20 24.92 -1.89
N TRP A 131 0.53 23.94 -1.05
CA TRP A 131 1.89 23.70 -0.58
C TRP A 131 2.87 23.37 -1.70
N GLN A 132 2.45 22.58 -2.69
CA GLN A 132 3.24 22.33 -3.90
C GLN A 132 3.55 23.63 -4.65
N THR A 133 2.55 24.50 -4.78
CA THR A 133 2.68 25.78 -5.47
C THR A 133 3.63 26.72 -4.71
N ASP A 134 3.54 26.76 -3.39
CA ASP A 134 4.44 27.53 -2.52
C ASP A 134 5.89 27.04 -2.62
N LEU A 135 6.12 25.73 -2.65
CA LEU A 135 7.45 25.17 -2.88
C LEU A 135 8.04 25.57 -4.23
N GLN A 136 7.22 25.59 -5.29
CA GLN A 136 7.67 26.04 -6.61
C GLN A 136 8.01 27.53 -6.61
N ASN A 137 7.24 28.35 -5.89
CA ASN A 137 7.50 29.78 -5.76
C ASN A 137 8.76 30.09 -4.93
N ILE A 138 9.02 29.33 -3.85
CA ILE A 138 10.24 29.44 -3.04
C ILE A 138 11.47 29.08 -3.89
N LYS A 139 11.40 27.98 -4.65
CA LYS A 139 12.51 27.58 -5.55
C LYS A 139 12.77 28.62 -6.63
N LYS A 140 11.74 29.23 -7.20
CA LYS A 140 11.89 30.30 -8.22
C LYS A 140 12.50 31.58 -7.64
N LYS A 141 12.15 31.97 -6.41
CA LYS A 141 12.76 33.14 -5.75
C LYS A 141 14.26 32.96 -5.51
N HIS A 142 14.67 31.77 -5.07
CA HIS A 142 16.10 31.45 -4.86
C HIS A 142 16.94 31.36 -6.15
N ILE A 143 16.32 31.31 -7.33
CA ILE A 143 17.01 31.29 -8.63
C ILE A 143 17.17 32.71 -9.21
N LEU A 144 16.44 33.70 -8.69
CA LEU A 144 16.44 35.09 -9.17
C LEU A 144 17.25 36.07 -8.28
N GLU A 145 17.85 35.59 -7.19
CA GLU A 145 18.86 36.31 -6.38
C GLU A 145 20.27 35.80 -6.70
#